data_AF-A0A5J5AHQ2-F1
#
_entry.id   AF-A0A5J5AHQ2-F1
#
_cell.length_a   1.000
_cell.length_b   1.000
_cell.length_c   1.000
_cell.angle_alpha   90.00
_cell.angle_beta   90.00
_cell.angle_gamma   90.00
#
_symmetry.space_group_name_H-M   'P 1'
#
loop_
_entity.id
_entity.type
_entity.pdbx_description
1 polymer ?
#
loop_
_entity_poly.entity_id
_entity_poly.type
_entity_poly.pdbx_seq_one_letter_code
_entity_poly.pdbx_strand_id
1 'polypeptide(L)'
;MLEAMSWRYVLFYIRLKAAYLSQDMKNAMSMVPESKRKSYLKTANELVDNMYEFDYYVRTPKIYESYVYYEKTLKSIDDLVALLA
;
A
#
# COMPACT_ATOMS: atom_id res chain seq x y z
N MET A 1 6.23 10.86 11.14
CA MET A 1 4.90 11.46 10.85
C MET A 1 3.78 10.85 11.69
N LEU A 2 3.63 9.51 11.71
CA LEU A 2 2.77 8.81 12.69
C LEU A 2 3.20 9.13 14.14
N GLU A 3 4.52 9.17 14.39
CA GLU A 3 5.11 9.55 15.70
C GLU A 3 4.80 10.98 16.13
N ALA A 4 4.59 11.89 15.17
CA ALA A 4 4.21 13.28 15.44
C ALA A 4 2.70 13.47 15.59
N MET A 5 1.91 12.38 15.49
CA MET A 5 0.45 12.38 15.54
C MET A 5 -0.23 13.34 14.54
N SER A 6 0.43 13.61 13.41
CA SER A 6 -0.10 14.48 12.34
C SER A 6 -1.10 13.73 11.45
N TRP A 7 -2.17 13.18 12.03
CA TRP A 7 -3.13 12.27 11.38
C TRP A 7 -3.72 12.83 10.08
N ARG A 8 -4.07 14.12 10.06
CA ARG A 8 -4.59 14.79 8.85
C ARG A 8 -3.57 14.84 7.72
N TYR A 9 -2.30 15.05 8.06
CA TYR A 9 -1.21 15.07 7.08
C TYR A 9 -0.95 13.66 6.52
N VAL A 10 -0.94 12.65 7.40
CA VAL A 10 -0.79 11.24 7.02
C VAL A 10 -1.89 10.81 6.05
N LEU A 11 -3.16 11.12 6.37
CA LEU A 11 -4.31 10.85 5.48
C LEU A 11 -4.15 11.50 4.10
N PHE A 12 -3.83 12.80 4.07
CA PHE A 12 -3.66 13.52 2.81
C PHE A 12 -2.56 12.89 1.95
N TYR A 13 -1.42 12.57 2.57
CA TYR A 13 -0.27 12.04 1.88
C TYR A 13 -0.52 10.62 1.31
N ILE A 14 -1.12 9.72 2.10
CA ILE A 14 -1.43 8.35 1.66
C ILE A 14 -2.37 8.39 0.46
N ARG A 15 -3.43 9.19 0.51
CA ARG A 15 -4.43 9.27 -0.57
C ARG A 15 -3.83 9.84 -1.86
N LEU A 16 -2.96 10.85 -1.75
CA LEU A 16 -2.25 11.39 -2.90
C LEU A 16 -1.39 10.33 -3.59
N LYS A 17 -0.67 9.50 -2.82
CA LYS A 17 0.17 8.43 -3.38
C LYS A 17 -0.65 7.25 -3.91
N ALA A 18 -1.72 6.87 -3.20
CA ALA A 18 -2.64 5.82 -3.61
C ALA A 18 -3.32 6.11 -4.96
N ALA A 19 -3.60 7.39 -5.25
CA ALA A 19 -4.26 7.82 -6.49
C ALA A 19 -3.49 7.41 -7.76
N TYR A 20 -2.16 7.40 -7.70
CA TYR A 20 -1.31 7.00 -8.83
C TYR A 20 -1.04 5.50 -8.86
N LEU A 21 -0.96 4.89 -7.67
CA LEU A 21 -0.53 3.50 -7.49
C LEU A 21 -1.35 2.49 -8.31
N SER A 22 -2.68 2.67 -8.38
CA SER A 22 -3.54 1.77 -9.16
C SER A 22 -3.21 1.77 -10.66
N GLN A 23 -2.86 2.93 -11.22
CA GLN A 23 -2.48 3.03 -12.63
C GLN A 23 -1.06 2.50 -12.84
N ASP A 24 -0.14 2.80 -11.93
CA ASP A 24 1.24 2.36 -12.00
C ASP A 24 1.35 0.84 -11.92
N MET A 25 0.57 0.18 -11.05
CA MET A 25 0.55 -1.28 -10.96
C MET A 25 0.01 -1.94 -12.24
N LYS A 26 -1.03 -1.35 -12.87
CA LYS A 26 -1.53 -1.85 -14.16
C LYS A 26 -0.48 -1.72 -15.26
N ASN A 27 0.25 -0.61 -15.28
CA ASN A 27 1.33 -0.40 -16.24
C ASN A 27 2.49 -1.38 -15.99
N ALA A 28 2.91 -1.55 -14.74
CA ALA A 28 3.99 -2.45 -14.35
C ALA A 28 3.66 -3.92 -14.65
N MET A 29 2.39 -4.32 -14.57
CA MET A 29 1.93 -5.67 -14.93
C MET A 29 2.31 -6.08 -16.36
N SER A 30 2.43 -5.11 -17.29
CA SER A 30 2.85 -5.38 -18.67
C SER A 30 4.28 -5.92 -18.77
N MET A 31 5.14 -5.58 -17.81
CA MET A 31 6.54 -6.01 -17.75
C MET A 31 6.71 -7.36 -17.03
N VAL A 32 5.67 -7.85 -16.34
CA VAL A 32 5.73 -9.09 -15.56
C VAL A 32 5.50 -10.32 -16.47
N PRO A 33 6.40 -11.33 -16.45
CA PRO A 33 6.20 -12.59 -17.16
C PRO A 33 4.89 -13.29 -16.77
N GLU A 34 4.23 -13.95 -17.72
CA GLU A 34 2.92 -14.60 -17.49
C GLU A 34 2.89 -15.56 -16.30
N SER A 35 3.98 -16.32 -16.11
CA SER A 35 4.13 -17.24 -14.98
C SER A 35 4.05 -16.56 -13.62
N LYS A 36 4.48 -15.29 -13.51
CA LYS A 36 4.49 -14.50 -12.27
C LYS A 36 3.28 -13.57 -12.13
N ARG A 37 2.49 -13.34 -13.19
CA ARG A 37 1.34 -12.41 -13.17
C ARG A 37 0.32 -12.74 -12.08
N LYS A 38 0.04 -14.02 -11.82
CA LYS A 38 -0.90 -14.43 -10.76
C LYS A 38 -0.39 -14.04 -9.36
N SER A 39 0.91 -14.22 -9.12
CA SER A 39 1.56 -13.80 -7.88
C SER A 39 1.52 -12.28 -7.74
N TYR A 40 1.88 -11.58 -8.81
CA TYR A 40 1.84 -10.12 -8.87
C TYR A 40 0.46 -9.55 -8.55
N LEU A 41 -0.59 -10.07 -9.18
CA LEU A 41 -1.97 -9.65 -8.91
C LEU A 41 -2.37 -9.87 -7.44
N LYS A 42 -1.97 -10.99 -6.85
CA LYS A 42 -2.26 -11.28 -5.44
C LYS A 42 -1.60 -10.25 -4.52
N THR A 43 -0.31 -10.01 -4.70
CA THR A 43 0.44 -9.04 -3.91
C THR A 43 -0.04 -7.60 -4.13
N ALA A 44 -0.41 -7.24 -5.36
CA ALA A 44 -0.99 -5.94 -5.68
C ALA A 44 -2.35 -5.72 -4.99
N ASN A 45 -3.22 -6.73 -4.99
CA ASN A 45 -4.50 -6.65 -4.27
C ASN A 45 -4.28 -6.55 -2.75
N GLU A 46 -3.37 -7.34 -2.19
CA GLU A 46 -3.02 -7.28 -0.76
C GLU A 46 -2.48 -5.90 -0.36
N LEU A 47 -1.69 -5.25 -1.22
CA LEU A 47 -1.22 -3.88 -0.99
C LEU A 47 -2.39 -2.89 -0.94
N VAL A 48 -3.33 -2.97 -1.89
CA VAL A 48 -4.52 -2.10 -1.91
C VAL A 48 -5.38 -2.30 -0.66
N ASP A 49 -5.59 -3.54 -0.25
CA ASP A 49 -6.37 -3.87 0.95
C ASP A 49 -5.69 -3.32 2.22
N ASN A 50 -4.37 -3.51 2.36
CA ASN A 50 -3.60 -2.96 3.48
C ASN A 50 -3.66 -1.42 3.52
N MET A 51 -3.61 -0.76 2.37
CA MET A 51 -3.74 0.70 2.29
C MET A 51 -5.14 1.19 2.66
N TYR A 52 -6.18 0.45 2.31
CA TYR A 52 -7.56 0.78 2.68
C TYR A 52 -7.76 0.69 4.20
N GLU A 53 -7.30 -0.39 4.80
CA GLU A 53 -7.32 -0.57 6.26
C GLU A 53 -6.47 0.50 6.96
N PHE A 54 -5.30 0.85 6.42
CA PHE A 54 -4.48 1.91 6.95
C PHE A 54 -5.20 3.28 6.94
N ASP A 55 -5.85 3.66 5.84
CA ASP A 55 -6.67 4.89 5.78
C ASP A 55 -7.79 4.89 6.83
N TYR A 56 -8.44 3.74 7.01
CA TYR A 56 -9.51 3.57 7.99
C TYR A 56 -9.03 3.76 9.44
N TYR A 57 -7.90 3.15 9.82
CA TYR A 57 -7.37 3.26 11.18
C TYR A 57 -6.77 4.63 11.49
N VAL A 58 -6.13 5.27 10.51
CA VAL A 58 -5.63 6.64 10.64
C VAL A 58 -6.80 7.63 10.79
N ARG A 59 -7.96 7.36 10.18
CA ARG A 59 -9.18 8.15 10.35
C ARG A 59 -9.85 7.97 11.71
N THR A 60 -9.70 6.82 12.35
CA THR A 60 -10.31 6.47 13.65
C THR A 60 -9.37 6.68 14.85
N PRO A 61 -8.43 7.63 14.71
CA PRO A 61 -7.12 7.76 15.41
C PRO A 61 -6.67 6.56 16.26
N LYS A 62 -6.70 5.35 15.71
CA LYS A 62 -6.25 4.15 16.42
C LYS A 62 -4.74 3.95 16.22
N ILE A 63 -3.95 4.34 17.22
CA ILE A 63 -2.48 4.41 17.10
C ILE A 63 -1.88 3.03 16.76
N TYR A 64 -2.21 2.01 17.55
CA TYR A 64 -1.63 0.68 17.39
C TYR A 64 -1.98 0.06 16.04
N GLU A 65 -3.26 0.03 15.68
CA GLU A 65 -3.71 -0.52 14.40
C GLU A 65 -3.13 0.27 13.21
N SER A 66 -3.02 1.59 13.32
CA SER A 66 -2.36 2.41 12.28
C SER A 66 -0.90 2.00 12.07
N TYR A 67 -0.15 1.72 13.14
CA TYR A 67 1.22 1.23 13.03
C TYR A 67 1.30 -0.17 12.41
N VAL A 68 0.43 -1.08 12.84
CA VAL A 68 0.39 -2.45 12.28
C VAL A 68 0.14 -2.42 10.78
N TYR A 69 -0.84 -1.63 10.33
CA TYR A 69 -1.14 -1.54 8.90
C TYR A 69 -0.12 -0.73 8.12
N TYR A 70 0.58 0.21 8.75
CA TYR A 70 1.75 0.85 8.16
C TYR A 70 2.86 -0.16 7.85
N GLU A 71 3.24 -1.00 8.81
CA GLU A 71 4.27 -2.04 8.62
C GLU A 71 3.85 -3.08 7.58
N LYS A 72 2.58 -3.51 7.59
CA LYS A 72 2.03 -4.40 6.56
C LYS A 72 2.10 -3.78 5.17
N THR A 73 1.73 -2.50 5.05
CA THR A 73 1.79 -1.77 3.78
C THR A 73 3.22 -1.68 3.26
N LEU A 74 4.19 -1.37 4.13
CA LEU A 74 5.61 -1.35 3.76
C LEU A 74 6.07 -2.72 3.24
N LYS A 75 5.77 -3.78 3.98
CA LYS A 75 6.13 -5.13 3.55
C LYS A 75 5.49 -5.52 2.21
N SER A 76 4.21 -5.19 2.01
CA SER A 76 3.52 -5.46 0.74
C SER A 76 4.12 -4.68 -0.43
N ILE A 77 4.66 -3.47 -0.19
CA ILE A 77 5.40 -2.72 -1.22
C ILE A 77 6.70 -3.44 -1.57
N ASP A 78 7.47 -3.86 -0.58
CA ASP A 78 8.73 -4.58 -0.80
C ASP A 78 8.49 -5.90 -1.56
N ASP A 79 7.47 -6.66 -1.17
CA ASP A 79 7.06 -7.90 -1.83
C ASP A 79 6.63 -7.65 -3.29
N LEU A 80 5.91 -6.54 -3.56
CA LEU A 80 5.51 -6.16 -4.91
C LEU A 80 6.72 -5.79 -5.78
N VAL A 81 7.65 -4.99 -5.23
CA VAL A 81 8.86 -4.55 -5.92
C VAL A 81 9.78 -5.74 -6.23
N ALA A 82 9.88 -6.71 -5.31
CA ALA A 82 10.65 -7.93 -5.52
C ALA A 82 10.12 -8.80 -6.69
N LEU A 83 8.85 -8.66 -7.07
CA LEU A 83 8.28 -9.33 -8.25
C LEU A 83 8.54 -8.59 -9.56
N LEU A 84 8.93 -7.32 -9.48
CA LEU A 84 9.27 -6.45 -10.61
C LEU A 84 10.78 -6.44 -10.93
N ALA A 85 11.62 -6.78 -9.94
CA ALA A 85 13.08 -6.98 -10.10
C ALA A 85 13.42 -8.35 -10.70
#